data_AF-A0A6B2UJH7-F1
#
_entry.id   AF-A0A6B2UJH7-F1
#
_cell.length_a   1.000
_cell.length_b   1.000
_cell.length_c   1.000
_cell.angle_alpha   90.00
_cell.angle_beta   90.00
_cell.angle_gamma   90.00
#
_symmetry.space_group_name_H-M   'P 1'
#
loop_
_entity.id
_entity.type
_entity.pdbx_description
1 polymer ?
#
loop_
_entity_poly.entity_id
_entity_poly.type
_entity_poly.pdbx_seq_one_letter_code
_entity_poly.pdbx_strand_id
1 'polypeptide(L)' 'AAAALRLAGALEERVAAVYADLVRAASGQRRADAAAALRETAVRAVRWGGDGVAFPGLAERSNSAKESGKERPASPSPQD' A
#
# COMPACT_ATOMS: atom_id res chain seq x y z
N ALA A 1 -4.97 3.38 14.56
CA ALA A 1 -5.00 2.87 13.16
C ALA A 1 -3.89 1.84 12.88
N ALA A 2 -2.60 2.14 13.14
CA ALA A 2 -1.48 1.26 12.80
C ALA A 2 -1.58 -0.20 13.33
N ALA A 3 -2.08 -0.41 14.55
CA ALA A 3 -2.27 -1.76 15.09
C ALA A 3 -3.32 -2.58 14.32
N ALA A 4 -4.40 -1.95 13.85
CA ALA A 4 -5.43 -2.61 13.06
C ALA A 4 -4.92 -3.02 11.67
N LEU A 5 -4.09 -2.18 11.03
CA LEU A 5 -3.44 -2.51 9.76
C LEU A 5 -2.48 -3.69 9.89
N ARG A 6 -1.66 -3.70 10.95
CA ARG A 6 -0.79 -4.85 11.26
C ARG A 6 -1.58 -6.13 11.52
N LEU A 7 -2.70 -6.03 12.23
CA LEU A 7 -3.59 -7.16 12.45
C LEU A 7 -4.18 -7.68 11.12
N ALA A 8 -4.65 -6.78 10.25
CA ALA A 8 -5.18 -7.16 8.94
C ALA A 8 -4.15 -7.91 8.09
N GLY A 9 -2.90 -7.42 8.04
CA GLY A 9 -1.81 -8.13 7.37
C GLY A 9 -1.55 -9.51 7.97
N ALA A 10 -1.51 -9.64 9.30
CA ALA A 10 -1.31 -10.92 9.97
C ALA A 10 -2.45 -11.92 9.76
N LEU A 11 -3.70 -11.45 9.60
CA LEU A 11 -4.84 -12.31 9.26
C LEU A 11 -4.71 -12.84 7.83
N GLU A 12 -4.42 -11.96 6.86
CA GLU A 12 -4.25 -12.36 5.46
C GLU A 12 -3.08 -13.34 5.28
N GLU A 13 -1.97 -13.15 5.99
CA GLU A 13 -0.83 -14.09 6.01
C GLU A 13 -1.24 -15.50 6.51
N ARG A 14 -2.02 -15.57 7.59
CA ARG A 14 -2.50 -16.85 8.13
C ARG A 14 -3.48 -17.54 7.19
N VAL A 15 -4.36 -16.79 6.53
CA VAL A 15 -5.28 -17.33 5.52
C VAL A 15 -4.51 -17.84 4.30
N ALA A 16 -3.46 -17.13 3.87
CA ALA A 16 -2.58 -17.58 2.79
C ALA A 16 -1.93 -18.93 3.13
N ALA A 17 -1.43 -19.12 4.36
CA ALA A 17 -0.88 -20.41 4.79
C ALA A 17 -1.89 -21.56 4.66
N VAL A 18 -3.15 -21.34 5.04
CA VAL A 18 -4.23 -22.33 4.89
C VAL A 18 -4.50 -22.66 3.43
N TYR A 19 -4.50 -21.67 2.54
CA TYR A 19 -4.65 -21.93 1.10
C TYR A 19 -3.43 -22.66 0.51
N ALA A 20 -2.23 -22.42 1.02
CA ALA A 20 -1.04 -23.16 0.61
C ALA A 20 -1.14 -24.65 0.98
N ASP A 21 -1.67 -24.96 2.16
CA ASP A 21 -1.97 -26.34 2.56
C ASP A 21 -3.05 -26.97 1.66
N LEU A 22 -4.07 -26.20 1.28
CA LEU A 22 -5.10 -26.67 0.35
C LEU A 22 -4.54 -26.95 -1.05
N VAL A 23 -3.65 -26.10 -1.56
CA VAL A 23 -2.94 -26.34 -2.83
C VAL A 23 -2.14 -27.64 -2.77
N ARG A 24 -1.47 -27.90 -1.64
CA ARG A 24 -0.71 -29.13 -1.41
C ARG A 24 -1.61 -30.37 -1.41
N ALA A 25 -2.79 -30.29 -0.76
CA ALA A 25 -3.69 -31.43 -0.58
C ALA A 25 -4.63 -31.69 -1.77
N ALA A 26 -4.98 -30.67 -2.56
CA ALA A 26 -5.93 -30.77 -3.67
C ALA A 26 -5.24 -31.13 -5.00
N SER A 27 -6.03 -31.43 -6.03
CA SER A 27 -5.59 -31.63 -7.41
C SER A 27 -6.61 -31.05 -8.40
N GLY A 28 -6.23 -30.95 -9.69
CA GLY A 28 -7.09 -30.45 -10.75
C GLY A 28 -7.64 -29.04 -10.47
N GLN A 29 -8.91 -28.82 -10.80
CA GLN A 29 -9.56 -27.52 -10.65
C GLN A 29 -9.50 -26.98 -9.21
N ARG A 30 -9.70 -27.84 -8.20
CA ARG A 30 -9.65 -27.43 -6.78
C ARG A 30 -8.26 -26.91 -6.38
N ARG A 31 -7.19 -27.46 -6.95
CA ARG A 31 -5.83 -26.94 -6.74
C ARG A 31 -5.65 -25.57 -7.39
N ALA A 32 -6.19 -25.38 -8.60
CA ALA A 32 -6.13 -24.11 -9.30
C ALA A 32 -6.89 -23.00 -8.55
N ASP A 33 -8.10 -23.29 -8.07
CA ASP A 33 -8.91 -22.34 -7.30
C ASP A 33 -8.22 -21.97 -5.97
N ALA A 34 -7.63 -22.96 -5.30
CA ALA A 34 -6.84 -22.73 -4.08
C ALA A 34 -5.60 -21.86 -4.34
N ALA A 35 -4.91 -22.06 -5.46
CA ALA A 35 -3.74 -21.26 -5.84
C ALA A 35 -4.12 -19.81 -6.17
N ALA A 36 -5.28 -19.59 -6.80
CA ALA A 36 -5.81 -18.26 -7.03
C ALA A 36 -6.10 -17.55 -5.70
N ALA A 37 -6.78 -18.23 -4.77
CA ALA A 37 -7.10 -17.68 -3.45
C ALA A 37 -5.83 -17.41 -2.60
N LEU A 38 -4.84 -18.29 -2.67
CA LEU A 38 -3.51 -18.07 -2.07
C LEU A 38 -2.87 -16.78 -2.59
N ARG A 39 -2.84 -16.58 -3.91
CA ARG A 39 -2.27 -15.37 -4.51
C ARG A 39 -2.98 -14.12 -4.02
N GLU A 40 -4.31 -14.11 -4.03
CA GLU A 40 -5.10 -12.93 -3.64
C GLU A 40 -4.89 -12.54 -2.17
N THR A 41 -4.80 -13.53 -1.28
CA THR A 41 -4.57 -13.30 0.16
C THR A 41 -3.13 -12.85 0.44
N ALA A 42 -2.14 -13.46 -0.20
CA ALA A 42 -0.74 -13.05 -0.10
C ALA A 42 -0.51 -11.61 -0.59
N VAL A 43 -1.11 -11.23 -1.73
CA VAL A 43 -1.03 -9.84 -2.24
C VAL A 43 -1.68 -8.85 -1.29
N ARG A 44 -2.83 -9.22 -0.68
CA ARG A 44 -3.49 -8.37 0.33
C ARG A 44 -2.67 -8.24 1.62
N ALA A 45 -2.02 -9.30 2.08
CA ALA A 45 -1.11 -9.24 3.23
C ALA A 45 -0.02 -8.17 3.03
N VAL A 46 0.64 -8.18 1.87
CA VAL A 46 1.65 -7.17 1.49
C VAL A 46 1.05 -5.77 1.38
N ARG A 47 -0.17 -5.64 0.83
CA ARG A 47 -0.85 -4.35 0.70
C ARG A 47 -1.12 -3.67 2.04
N TRP A 48 -1.42 -4.43 3.09
CA TRP A 48 -1.58 -3.88 4.44
C TRP A 48 -0.26 -3.43 5.10
N GLY A 49 0.87 -3.93 4.61
CA GLY A 49 2.22 -3.61 5.12
C GLY A 49 2.92 -2.44 4.41
N GLY A 50 2.33 -1.88 3.35
CA GLY A 50 2.98 -0.84 2.55
C GLY A 50 2.73 0.58 3.06
N ASP A 51 3.70 1.15 3.76
CA ASP A 51 4.02 2.56 3.54
C ASP A 51 4.94 2.62 2.33
N GLY A 52 4.46 3.20 1.22
CA GLY A 52 5.27 3.39 0.05
C GLY A 52 6.37 4.41 0.34
N VAL A 53 7.64 4.03 0.25
CA VAL A 53 8.72 5.03 0.21
C VAL A 53 8.52 5.90 -1.02
N ALA A 54 8.50 7.21 -0.83
CA ALA A 54 8.49 8.13 -1.95
C ALA A 54 9.70 7.85 -2.85
N PHE A 55 9.51 7.92 -4.17
CA PHE A 55 10.62 7.82 -5.11
C PHE A 55 11.72 8.84 -4.74
N PRO A 56 13.00 8.47 -4.87
CA PRO A 56 14.11 9.41 -4.67
C PRO A 56 13.89 10.71 -5.46
N GLY A 57 14.06 11.87 -4.83
CA GLY A 57 13.84 13.17 -5.46
C GLY A 57 12.42 13.76 -5.31
N LEU A 58 11.42 13.02 -4.80
CA LEU A 58 10.07 13.56 -4.54
C LEU A 58 9.97 14.28 -3.18
N ALA A 59 10.69 13.80 -2.16
CA ALA A 59 10.69 14.42 -0.85
C ALA A 59 11.26 15.84 -0.92
N GLU A 60 12.30 16.02 -1.73
CA GLU A 60 13.01 17.27 -2.00
C GLU A 60 12.08 18.30 -2.69
N ARG A 61 11.26 17.88 -3.66
CA ARG A 61 10.27 18.75 -4.31
C ARG A 61 9.07 19.10 -3.43
N SER A 62 8.66 18.18 -2.54
CA SER A 62 7.56 18.44 -1.61
C SER A 62 7.92 19.55 -0.61
N ASN A 63 9.19 19.61 -0.20
CA ASN A 63 9.69 20.64 0.70
C ASN A 63 9.83 22.00 -0.01
N SER A 64 10.31 22.03 -1.26
CA SER A 64 10.35 23.27 -2.05
C SER A 64 8.95 23.82 -2.34
N ALA A 65 7.95 22.96 -2.59
CA ALA A 65 6.56 23.39 -2.77
C ALA A 65 5.94 23.97 -1.48
N LYS A 66 6.32 23.44 -0.30
CA LYS A 66 5.93 23.99 1.00
C LYS A 66 6.55 25.38 1.23
N GLU A 67 7.74 25.62 0.72
CA GLU A 67 8.46 26.88 0.81
C GLU A 67 7.92 27.93 -0.18
N SER A 68 7.63 27.54 -1.44
CA SER A 68 6.95 28.40 -2.42
C SER A 68 5.51 28.77 -2.02
N GLY A 69 4.87 28.01 -1.14
CA GLY A 69 3.58 28.37 -0.54
C GLY A 69 3.67 29.52 0.47
N LYS A 70 4.87 29.84 0.97
CA LYS A 70 5.12 30.90 1.96
C LYS A 70 5.45 32.25 1.31
N GLU A 71 5.78 32.28 0.03
CA GLU A 71 5.99 33.48 -0.78
C GLU A 71 4.84 33.68 -1.79
N ARG A 72 3.65 34.03 -1.32
CA ARG A 72 2.75 34.88 -2.13
C ARG A 72 2.90 36.32 -1.61
N PRO A 73 3.85 37.13 -2.13
CA PRO A 73 3.77 38.56 -1.93
C PRO A 73 2.46 39.06 -2.56
N ALA A 74 1.73 39.89 -1.81
CA ALA A 74 0.51 40.52 -2.28
C ALA A 74 0.78 41.31 -3.56
N SER A 75 -0.10 41.17 -4.57
CA SER A 75 -0.07 42.01 -5.77
C SER A 75 -0.10 43.49 -5.39
N PRO A 76 0.83 44.34 -5.86
CA PRO A 76 0.70 45.77 -5.66
C PRO A 76 -0.50 46.29 -6.46
N SER A 77 -1.38 47.00 -5.78
CA SER A 77 -2.53 47.68 -6.38
C SER A 77 -2.08 48.69 -7.44
N PRO A 78 -2.82 48.87 -8.55
CA PRO A 78 -2.55 49.94 -9.49
C PRO A 78 -2.84 51.28 -8.80
N GLN A 79 -1.88 52.22 -8.86
CA GLN A 79 -2.07 53.60 -8.42
C GLN A 79 -2.67 54.40 -9.60
N ASP A 80 -3.63 55.27 -9.26
CA ASP A 80 -4.46 56.10 -10.15
C ASP A 80 -3.69 56.96 -11.16
#